data_AF-A0A957VMR4-F1
#
_entry.id   AF-A0A957VMR4-F1
#
_cell.length_a   1.000
_cell.length_b   1.000
_cell.length_c   1.000
_cell.angle_alpha   90.00
_cell.angle_beta   90.00
_cell.angle_gamma   90.00
#
_symmetry.space_group_name_H-M   'P 1'
#
loop_
_entity.id
_entity.type
_entity.pdbx_description
1 polymer ?
#
loop_
_entity_poly.entity_id
_entity_poly.type
_entity_poly.pdbx_seq_one_letter_code
_entity_poly.pdbx_strand_id
1 'polypeptide(L)'
;LTELLFCWCAKEAAAKASGQAKGVVPYAWQLAAFAPPTAAAPHGHATVVHDGAQFSVTLWHEGDAHLALCHLPAPDTRTPAGPSARPVASSAPPAR
;
A
#
# COMPACT_ATOMS: atom_id res chain seq x y z
N LEU A 1 -14.36 -7.46 -18.28
CA LEU A 1 -12.98 -6.93 -18.48
C LEU A 1 -12.67 -5.81 -17.49
N THR A 2 -13.55 -4.82 -17.36
CA THR A 2 -13.45 -3.66 -16.44
C THR A 2 -13.19 -4.05 -14.97
N GLU A 3 -13.90 -5.05 -14.44
CA GLU A 3 -13.69 -5.51 -13.06
C GLU A 3 -12.28 -6.08 -12.83
N LEU A 4 -11.72 -6.80 -13.82
CA LEU A 4 -10.36 -7.35 -13.72
C LEU A 4 -9.32 -6.22 -13.68
N LEU A 5 -9.54 -5.14 -14.42
CA LEU A 5 -8.67 -3.95 -14.38
C LEU A 5 -8.72 -3.28 -13.02
N PHE A 6 -9.89 -3.15 -12.41
CA PHE A 6 -10.02 -2.62 -11.05
C PHE A 6 -9.36 -3.51 -9.99
N CYS A 7 -9.53 -4.83 -10.10
CA CYS A 7 -8.84 -5.79 -9.23
C CYS A 7 -7.32 -5.65 -9.34
N TRP A 8 -6.79 -5.47 -10.55
CA TRP A 8 -5.37 -5.23 -10.78
C TRP A 8 -4.91 -3.90 -10.16
N CYS A 9 -5.62 -2.80 -10.45
CA CYS A 9 -5.30 -1.48 -9.90
C CYS A 9 -5.33 -1.47 -8.36
N ALA A 10 -6.27 -2.20 -7.75
CA ALA A 10 -6.34 -2.31 -6.29
C ALA A 10 -5.10 -2.97 -5.69
N LYS A 11 -4.65 -4.09 -6.28
CA LYS A 11 -3.45 -4.81 -5.85
C LYS A 11 -2.19 -3.97 -6.06
N GLU A 12 -2.08 -3.29 -7.19
CA GLU A 12 -0.99 -2.36 -7.48
C GLU A 12 -0.91 -1.21 -6.49
N ALA A 13 -2.05 -0.60 -6.16
CA ALA A 13 -2.09 0.49 -5.18
C ALA A 13 -1.67 0.00 -3.78
N ALA A 14 -2.14 -1.16 -3.36
CA ALA A 14 -1.77 -1.78 -2.08
C ALA A 14 -0.28 -2.15 -2.03
N ALA A 15 0.26 -2.72 -3.10
CA ALA A 15 1.69 -3.06 -3.19
C ALA A 15 2.57 -1.81 -3.11
N LYS A 16 2.23 -0.75 -3.83
CA LYS A 16 2.94 0.54 -3.74
C LYS A 16 2.86 1.13 -2.33
N ALA A 17 1.69 1.07 -1.70
CA ALA A 17 1.51 1.54 -0.33
C ALA A 17 2.34 0.76 0.70
N SER A 18 2.55 -0.55 0.49
CA SER A 18 3.41 -1.39 1.33
C SER A 18 4.93 -1.14 1.13
N GLY A 19 5.32 -0.29 0.18
CA GLY A 19 6.72 -0.09 -0.21
C GLY A 19 7.22 -1.06 -1.29
N GLN A 20 6.41 -2.03 -1.71
CA GLN A 20 6.72 -2.96 -2.80
C GLN A 20 6.30 -2.37 -4.16
N ALA A 21 6.99 -1.30 -4.59
CA ALA A 21 6.65 -0.58 -5.82
C ALA A 21 7.05 -1.31 -7.12
N LYS A 22 7.79 -2.43 -7.04
CA LYS A 22 8.34 -3.12 -8.22
C LYS A 22 8.04 -4.61 -8.18
N GLY A 23 7.18 -5.08 -9.09
CA GLY A 23 6.90 -6.50 -9.30
C GLY A 23 5.81 -7.07 -8.40
N VAL A 24 4.58 -6.58 -8.53
CA VAL A 24 3.42 -7.16 -7.83
C VAL A 24 3.24 -8.61 -8.27
N VAL A 25 3.52 -9.55 -7.35
CA VAL A 25 3.23 -10.97 -7.56
C VAL A 25 1.72 -11.15 -7.38
N PRO A 26 0.92 -11.32 -8.45
CA PRO A 26 -0.54 -11.13 -8.39
C PRO A 26 -1.27 -12.10 -7.46
N TYR A 27 -0.63 -13.25 -7.20
CA TYR A 27 -1.14 -14.32 -6.35
C TYR A 27 -0.93 -14.09 -4.86
N ALA A 28 0.04 -13.24 -4.47
CA ALA A 28 0.32 -12.95 -3.06
C ALA A 28 -0.65 -11.91 -2.47
N TRP A 29 -1.40 -11.20 -3.32
CA TRP A 29 -2.32 -10.13 -2.93
C TRP A 29 -3.76 -10.59 -3.15
N GLN A 30 -4.50 -10.75 -2.05
CA GLN A 30 -5.87 -11.26 -2.06
C GLN A 30 -6.88 -10.14 -1.93
N LEU A 31 -7.97 -10.20 -2.70
CA LEU A 31 -9.12 -9.32 -2.51
C LEU A 31 -10.04 -9.95 -1.47
N ALA A 32 -10.13 -9.33 -0.29
CA ALA A 32 -11.04 -9.76 0.77
C ALA A 32 -12.45 -9.19 0.58
N ALA A 33 -12.56 -8.00 0.00
CA ALA A 33 -13.83 -7.39 -0.38
C ALA A 33 -13.65 -6.57 -1.66
N PHE A 34 -14.67 -6.53 -2.51
CA PHE A 34 -14.64 -5.81 -3.78
C PHE A 34 -16.03 -5.33 -4.17
N ALA A 35 -16.17 -4.03 -4.36
CA ALA A 35 -17.35 -3.37 -4.90
C ALA A 35 -16.87 -2.40 -5.99
N PRO A 36 -17.03 -2.74 -7.27
CA PRO A 36 -16.54 -1.90 -8.36
C PRO A 36 -17.36 -0.60 -8.47
N PRO A 37 -16.79 0.46 -9.08
CA PRO A 37 -17.54 1.64 -9.47
C PRO A 37 -18.69 1.27 -10.40
N THR A 38 -19.82 1.96 -10.26
CA THR A 38 -21.00 1.83 -11.12
C THR A 38 -21.49 3.21 -11.57
N ALA A 39 -22.43 3.25 -12.52
CA ALA A 39 -23.03 4.51 -12.94
C ALA A 39 -23.76 5.24 -11.80
N ALA A 40 -24.29 4.51 -10.81
CA ALA A 40 -24.96 5.08 -9.64
C ALA A 40 -24.00 5.43 -8.48
N ALA A 41 -22.83 4.80 -8.46
CA ALA A 41 -21.79 5.02 -7.46
C ALA A 41 -20.43 5.13 -8.18
N PRO A 42 -20.00 6.35 -8.57
CA PRO A 42 -18.80 6.55 -9.40
C PRO A 42 -17.50 6.15 -8.69
N HIS A 43 -17.58 5.87 -7.38
CA HIS A 43 -16.50 5.33 -6.59
C HIS A 43 -16.85 3.94 -6.09
N GLY A 44 -15.93 3.01 -6.29
CA GLY A 44 -15.93 1.68 -5.73
C GLY A 44 -14.98 1.57 -4.53
N HIS A 45 -15.06 0.45 -3.84
CA HIS A 45 -14.17 0.13 -2.73
C HIS A 45 -13.63 -1.30 -2.87
N ALA A 46 -12.38 -1.48 -2.50
CA ALA A 46 -11.76 -2.79 -2.39
C ALA A 46 -10.95 -2.90 -1.11
N THR A 47 -10.90 -4.10 -0.56
CA THR A 47 -10.02 -4.46 0.54
C THR A 47 -9.01 -5.47 0.02
N VAL A 48 -7.73 -5.14 0.08
CA VAL A 48 -6.65 -6.04 -0.30
C VAL A 48 -5.93 -6.52 0.95
N VAL A 49 -5.62 -7.82 1.02
CA VAL A 49 -4.89 -8.44 2.12
C VAL A 49 -3.60 -9.05 1.59
N HIS A 50 -2.50 -8.79 2.30
CA HIS A 50 -1.18 -9.33 2.00
C HIS A 50 -0.37 -9.44 3.31
N ASP A 51 0.23 -10.60 3.56
CA ASP A 51 1.05 -10.88 4.75
C ASP A 51 0.39 -10.47 6.08
N GLY A 52 -0.93 -10.65 6.18
CA GLY A 52 -1.73 -10.29 7.37
C GLY A 52 -2.06 -8.80 7.49
N ALA A 53 -1.51 -7.94 6.63
CA ALA A 53 -1.87 -6.54 6.53
C ALA A 53 -3.11 -6.35 5.63
N GLN A 54 -3.96 -5.40 6.00
CA GLN A 54 -5.17 -5.05 5.27
C GLN A 54 -5.06 -3.62 4.72
N PHE A 55 -5.36 -3.46 3.44
CA PHE A 55 -5.29 -2.21 2.70
C PHE A 55 -6.67 -1.85 2.17
N SER A 56 -7.16 -0.67 2.57
CA SER A 56 -8.40 -0.11 2.04
C SER A 56 -8.10 0.69 0.77
N VAL A 57 -8.85 0.41 -0.29
CA VAL A 57 -8.62 1.01 -1.61
C VAL A 57 -9.91 1.61 -2.15
N THR A 58 -9.84 2.85 -2.61
CA THR A 58 -10.91 3.50 -3.39
C THR A 58 -10.63 3.32 -4.87
N LEU A 59 -11.67 2.99 -5.63
CA LEU A 59 -11.62 2.74 -7.07
C LEU A 59 -12.47 3.75 -7.81
N TRP A 60 -12.04 4.19 -8.99
CA TRP A 60 -12.86 5.02 -9.88
C TRP A 60 -12.35 4.91 -11.31
N HIS A 61 -13.19 5.29 -12.26
CA HIS A 61 -12.78 5.43 -13.65
C HIS A 61 -12.80 6.91 -14.07
N GLU A 62 -11.92 7.26 -14.99
CA GLU A 62 -11.88 8.57 -15.60
C GLU A 62 -11.58 8.38 -17.09
N GLY A 63 -12.59 8.56 -17.95
CA GLY A 63 -12.51 8.14 -19.35
C GLY A 63 -12.19 6.64 -19.48
N ASP A 64 -11.11 6.31 -20.16
CA ASP A 64 -10.60 4.94 -20.34
C ASP A 64 -9.65 4.49 -19.21
N ALA A 65 -9.30 5.38 -18.28
CA ALA A 65 -8.38 5.09 -17.18
C ALA A 65 -9.12 4.44 -16.01
N HIS A 66 -8.51 3.40 -15.43
CA HIS A 66 -8.96 2.73 -14.20
C HIS A 66 -7.99 3.08 -13.09
N LEU A 67 -8.49 3.76 -12.06
CA LEU A 67 -7.67 4.36 -11.03
C LEU A 67 -7.99 3.73 -9.68
N ALA A 68 -6.96 3.66 -8.84
CA ALA A 68 -7.03 3.14 -7.49
C ALA A 68 -6.17 3.96 -6.54
N LEU A 69 -6.70 4.25 -5.36
CA LEU A 69 -6.00 4.94 -4.28
C LEU A 69 -6.03 4.06 -3.03
N CYS A 70 -4.85 3.68 -2.54
CA CYS A 70 -4.72 2.96 -1.28
C CYS A 70 -4.58 3.95 -0.12
N HIS A 71 -5.37 3.74 0.94
CA HIS A 71 -5.32 4.53 2.16
C HIS A 71 -4.37 3.85 3.15
N LEU A 72 -3.26 4.50 3.46
CA LEU A 72 -2.41 4.07 4.56
C LEU A 72 -2.96 4.65 5.88
N PRO A 73 -3.03 3.86 6.96
CA PRO A 73 -3.26 4.44 8.27
C PRO A 73 -2.17 5.49 8.52
N ALA A 74 -2.56 6.64 9.06
CA ALA A 74 -1.60 7.67 9.42
C ALA A 74 -0.50 7.04 10.29
N PRO A 75 0.79 7.35 10.06
CA PRO A 75 1.84 6.85 10.93
C PRO A 75 1.50 7.30 12.34
N ASP A 76 1.29 6.33 13.23
CA ASP A 76 0.92 6.59 14.61
C ASP A 76 2.09 7.36 15.24
N THR A 77 1.96 8.67 15.39
CA THR A 77 3.02 9.56 15.92
C THR A 77 3.31 9.29 17.40
N ARG A 78 2.67 8.28 17.99
CA ARG A 78 2.77 7.88 19.39
C ARG A 78 3.67 6.68 19.64
N THR A 79 4.25 6.05 18.62
CA THR A 79 5.28 5.04 18.85
C THR A 79 6.64 5.73 18.84
N PRO A 80 7.30 5.95 19.99
CA PRO A 80 8.67 6.41 19.97
C PRO A 80 9.49 5.39 19.20
N ALA A 81 10.21 5.87 18.18
CA ALA A 81 11.26 5.08 17.56
C ALA A 81 12.13 4.52 18.68
N GLY A 82 12.13 3.19 18.83
CA GLY A 82 13.05 2.48 19.71
C GLY A 82 14.47 2.99 19.47
N PRO A 83 15.34 2.96 20.50
CA PRO A 83 16.50 3.83 20.60
C PRO A 83 17.29 3.83 19.30
N SER A 84 17.26 4.99 18.64
CA SER A 84 18.20 5.39 17.61
C SER A 84 19.58 4.92 18.06
N ALA A 85 20.12 3.91 17.38
CA ALA A 85 21.46 3.44 17.62
C ALA A 85 22.37 4.64 17.44
N ARG A 86 22.79 5.22 18.57
CA ARG A 86 23.79 6.28 18.61
C ARG A 86 24.92 5.85 17.68
N PRO A 87 25.42 6.73 16.79
CA PRO A 87 26.70 6.45 16.16
C PRO A 87 27.70 6.29 17.31
N VAL A 88 28.24 5.08 17.47
CA VAL A 88 29.38 4.86 18.35
C VAL A 88 30.49 5.74 17.80
N ALA A 89 30.84 6.78 18.56
CA ALA A 89 32.00 7.59 18.28
C ALA A 89 33.21 6.66 18.25
N SER A 90 33.74 6.43 17.05
CA SER A 90 34.98 5.69 16.83
C SER A 90 36.09 6.44 17.55
N SER A 91 36.52 5.90 18.69
CA SER A 91 37.65 6.41 19.45
C SER A 91 38.90 6.36 18.57
N ALA A 92 39.52 7.52 18.34
CA ALA A 92 40.85 7.58 17.73
C ALA A 92 41.87 6.88 18.66
N PRO A 93 42.89 6.18 18.12
CA PRO A 93 43.86 5.47 18.93
C PRO A 93 44.79 6.45 19.65
N PRO A 94 45.39 6.05 20.79
CA PRO A 94 46.38 6.88 21.48
C PRO A 94 47.65 6.98 20.63
N ALA A 95 48.08 8.21 20.34
CA ALA A 95 49.42 8.49 19.85
C ALA A 95 50.43 8.21 20.99
N ARG A 96 51.51 7.49 20.65
CA ARG A 96 52.66 7.24 21.52
C ARG A 96 53.51 8.49 21.70
#